data_AF-A0A0F9H1R9-F1
#
_entry.id   AF-A0A0F9H1R9-F1
#
_cell.length_a   1.000
_cell.length_b   1.000
_cell.length_c   1.000
_cell.angle_alpha   90.00
_cell.angle_beta   90.00
_cell.angle_gamma   90.00
#
_symmetry.space_group_name_H-M   'P 1'
#
loop_
_entity.id
_entity.type
_entity.pdbx_description
1 polymer ?
#
loop_
_entity_poly.entity_id
_entity_poly.type
_entity_poly.pdbx_seq_one_letter_code
_entity_poly.pdbx_strand_id
1 'polypeptide(L)'
;MDTTAKTSPAAGIGHNQPDAFAVTKARIDALVEAANQWITTVNEITTEDQAGKASDFKNQIVAEIRKVDKERLDTTAPLRTEVDNINKAYSTIKPYLDKSLARMRTMLDPWVKRLEREQQEREAAARREAEAKRLEAEEAARKAAENTGDVIQNEVAAESAQQEAEDAEKEAKQIGNQHVGVMGQYSTRPTGTRGTWKARITDIDKAFNYYRDNPKIAEILVSLGSQDARGGRRRIPGFDVYEDRKVV
;
A
#
# COMPACT_ATOMS: atom_id res chain seq x y z
N MET A 1 43.91 -20.01 45.43
CA MET A 1 42.71 -19.45 46.08
C MET A 1 42.02 -18.61 45.01
N ASP A 2 40.86 -18.90 44.46
CA ASP A 2 39.83 -19.91 44.73
C ASP A 2 39.12 -20.20 43.40
N THR A 3 38.97 -21.47 43.05
CA THR A 3 38.20 -21.92 41.89
C THR A 3 36.83 -22.36 42.41
N THR A 4 35.87 -21.45 42.50
CA THR A 4 34.50 -21.80 42.88
C THR A 4 33.78 -22.40 41.68
N ALA A 5 33.82 -23.74 41.61
CA ALA A 5 33.00 -24.53 40.70
C ALA A 5 31.52 -24.33 41.06
N LYS A 6 30.77 -23.68 40.17
CA LYS A 6 29.32 -23.51 40.27
C LYS A 6 28.66 -24.82 39.84
N THR A 7 28.45 -25.73 40.79
CA THR A 7 27.65 -26.95 40.59
C THR A 7 26.21 -26.56 40.26
N SER A 8 25.76 -26.89 39.05
CA SER A 8 24.34 -26.79 38.69
C SER A 8 23.53 -27.78 39.52
N PRO A 9 22.38 -27.38 40.10
CA PRO A 9 21.54 -28.29 40.85
C PRO A 9 20.95 -29.35 39.91
N ALA A 10 21.06 -30.62 40.33
CA ALA A 10 20.49 -31.76 39.61
C ALA A 10 18.99 -31.56 39.38
N ALA A 11 18.54 -31.77 38.13
CA ALA A 11 17.14 -31.68 37.76
C ALA A 11 16.29 -32.63 38.64
N GLY A 12 15.34 -32.07 39.39
CA GLY A 12 14.46 -32.82 40.26
C GLY A 12 13.53 -33.77 39.50
N ILE A 13 13.07 -34.82 40.19
CA ILE A 13 12.09 -35.80 39.71
C ILE A 13 10.81 -35.05 39.28
N GLY A 14 10.49 -35.10 37.97
CA GLY A 14 9.35 -34.39 37.37
C GLY A 14 9.60 -33.82 35.97
N HIS A 15 10.86 -33.77 35.52
CA HIS A 15 11.27 -33.17 34.23
C HIS A 15 11.14 -34.07 32.99
N ASN A 16 10.43 -35.20 33.07
CA ASN A 16 10.21 -36.10 31.93
C ASN A 16 8.75 -36.07 31.43
N GLN A 17 8.09 -34.92 31.51
CA GLN A 17 6.81 -34.76 30.81
C GLN A 17 7.09 -34.57 29.33
N PRO A 18 6.46 -35.37 28.45
CA PRO A 18 6.63 -35.21 27.00
C PRO A 18 6.16 -33.82 26.59
N ASP A 19 6.84 -33.24 25.60
CA ASP A 19 6.45 -31.97 25.01
C ASP A 19 4.97 -32.04 24.57
N ALA A 20 4.14 -31.15 25.13
CA ALA A 20 2.70 -31.12 24.88
C ALA A 20 2.41 -31.02 23.37
N PHE A 21 3.23 -30.26 22.63
CA PHE A 21 3.12 -30.17 21.18
C PHE A 21 3.41 -31.52 20.50
N ALA A 22 4.45 -32.24 20.93
CA ALA A 22 4.77 -33.56 20.39
C ALA A 22 3.65 -34.58 20.64
N VAL A 23 2.99 -34.53 21.81
CA VAL A 23 1.83 -35.38 22.13
C VAL A 23 0.64 -35.06 21.23
N THR A 24 0.29 -33.77 21.11
CA THR A 24 -0.80 -33.31 20.24
C THR A 24 -0.53 -33.66 18.77
N LYS A 25 0.71 -33.49 18.31
CA LYS A 25 1.14 -33.86 16.96
C LYS A 25 0.98 -35.36 16.70
N ALA A 26 1.45 -36.22 17.60
CA ALA A 26 1.31 -37.67 17.43
C ALA A 26 -0.16 -38.11 17.32
N ARG A 27 -1.07 -37.46 18.06
CA ARG A 27 -2.52 -37.71 17.96
C ARG A 27 -3.09 -37.28 16.61
N ILE A 28 -2.68 -36.12 16.10
CA ILE A 28 -3.09 -35.61 14.79
C ILE A 28 -2.58 -36.53 13.68
N ASP A 29 -1.31 -36.94 13.73
CA ASP A 29 -0.69 -37.81 12.74
C ASP A 29 -1.48 -39.15 12.64
N ALA A 30 -1.83 -39.74 13.79
CA ALA A 30 -2.66 -40.95 13.84
C ALA A 30 -4.08 -40.75 13.28
N LEU A 31 -4.70 -39.58 13.53
CA LEU A 31 -6.02 -39.26 12.99
C LEU A 31 -5.97 -39.02 11.49
N VAL A 32 -4.93 -38.37 10.98
CA VAL A 32 -4.73 -38.15 9.54
C VAL A 32 -4.49 -39.47 8.83
N GLU A 33 -3.68 -40.37 9.41
CA GLU A 33 -3.49 -41.72 8.88
C GLU A 33 -4.81 -42.50 8.81
N ALA A 34 -5.58 -42.50 9.90
CA ALA A 34 -6.90 -43.13 9.94
C ALA A 34 -7.87 -42.50 8.92
N ALA A 35 -7.82 -41.19 8.74
CA ALA A 35 -8.63 -40.49 7.73
C ALA A 35 -8.26 -40.91 6.32
N ASN A 36 -6.97 -40.96 6.00
CA ASN A 36 -6.47 -41.39 4.70
C ASN A 36 -6.88 -42.84 4.41
N GLN A 37 -6.74 -43.72 5.39
CA GLN A 37 -7.15 -45.12 5.26
C GLN A 37 -8.66 -45.24 5.03
N TRP A 38 -9.48 -44.49 5.78
CA TRP A 38 -10.93 -44.48 5.63
C TRP A 38 -11.37 -43.97 4.25
N ILE A 39 -10.83 -42.83 3.82
CA ILE A 39 -11.11 -42.23 2.50
C ILE A 39 -10.76 -43.21 1.38
N THR A 40 -9.60 -43.86 1.47
CA THR A 40 -9.13 -44.81 0.44
C THR A 40 -9.94 -46.10 0.42
N THR A 41 -10.36 -46.60 1.59
CA THR A 41 -11.05 -47.90 1.71
C THR A 41 -12.54 -47.79 1.39
N VAL A 42 -13.21 -46.74 1.86
CA VAL A 42 -14.65 -46.56 1.65
C VAL A 42 -14.92 -45.94 0.28
N ASN A 43 -14.12 -44.94 -0.14
CA ASN A 43 -14.19 -44.20 -1.41
C ASN A 43 -15.52 -43.46 -1.68
N GLU A 44 -16.65 -44.11 -1.45
CA GLU A 44 -18.01 -43.58 -1.54
C GLU A 44 -18.87 -44.11 -0.38
N ILE A 45 -19.61 -43.21 0.26
CA ILE A 45 -20.54 -43.58 1.34
C ILE A 45 -21.85 -44.03 0.70
N THR A 46 -22.13 -45.33 0.79
CA THR A 46 -23.31 -45.97 0.18
C THR A 46 -24.31 -46.50 1.22
N THR A 47 -23.92 -46.56 2.49
CA THR A 47 -24.77 -47.04 3.59
C THR A 47 -24.92 -46.02 4.72
N GLU A 48 -26.03 -46.10 5.44
CA GLU A 48 -26.30 -45.25 6.61
C GLU A 48 -25.28 -45.47 7.74
N ASP A 49 -24.81 -46.70 7.94
CA ASP A 49 -23.74 -47.02 8.91
C ASP A 49 -22.40 -46.36 8.53
N GLN A 50 -22.04 -46.33 7.24
CA GLN A 50 -20.87 -45.60 6.76
C GLN A 50 -21.01 -44.09 6.96
N ALA A 51 -22.22 -43.54 6.74
CA ALA A 51 -22.51 -42.13 6.97
C ALA A 51 -22.41 -41.76 8.46
N GLY A 52 -22.94 -42.61 9.36
CA GLY A 52 -22.84 -42.45 10.80
C GLY A 52 -21.37 -42.43 11.27
N LYS A 53 -20.57 -43.42 10.84
CA LYS A 53 -19.15 -43.49 11.16
C LYS A 53 -18.35 -42.30 10.62
N ALA A 54 -18.65 -41.86 9.40
CA ALA A 54 -18.02 -40.67 8.82
C ALA A 54 -18.37 -39.39 9.60
N SER A 55 -19.62 -39.26 10.06
CA SER A 55 -20.07 -38.15 10.90
C SER A 55 -19.35 -38.14 12.27
N ASP A 56 -19.25 -39.29 12.94
CA ASP A 56 -18.54 -39.41 14.21
C ASP A 56 -17.05 -39.09 14.06
N PHE A 57 -16.44 -39.60 12.99
CA PHE A 57 -15.04 -39.33 12.70
C PHE A 57 -14.77 -37.86 12.37
N LYS A 58 -15.65 -37.22 11.59
CA LYS A 58 -15.64 -35.76 11.37
C LYS A 58 -15.69 -35.01 12.71
N ASN A 59 -16.59 -35.39 13.62
CA ASN A 59 -16.72 -34.74 14.92
C ASN A 59 -15.44 -34.88 15.76
N GLN A 60 -14.75 -36.03 15.69
CA GLN A 60 -13.45 -36.21 16.34
C GLN A 60 -12.40 -35.26 15.77
N ILE A 61 -12.31 -35.13 14.44
CA ILE A 61 -11.39 -34.18 13.79
C ILE A 61 -11.69 -32.75 14.24
N VAL A 62 -12.95 -32.34 14.24
CA VAL A 62 -13.37 -31.00 14.69
C VAL A 62 -13.01 -30.75 16.16
N ALA A 63 -13.17 -31.75 17.02
CA ALA A 63 -12.81 -31.65 18.43
C ALA A 63 -11.29 -31.47 18.61
N GLU A 64 -10.46 -32.20 17.87
CA GLU A 64 -9.01 -32.04 17.93
C GLU A 64 -8.54 -30.70 17.35
N ILE A 65 -9.14 -30.21 16.26
CA ILE A 65 -8.88 -28.85 15.75
C ILE A 65 -9.08 -27.80 16.85
N ARG A 66 -10.20 -27.88 17.58
CA ARG A 66 -10.50 -26.95 18.68
C ARG A 66 -9.50 -27.06 19.83
N LYS A 67 -8.98 -28.25 20.13
CA LYS A 67 -7.96 -28.45 21.16
C LYS A 67 -6.64 -27.81 20.77
N VAL A 68 -6.18 -28.04 19.54
CA VAL A 68 -4.95 -27.42 19.00
C VAL A 68 -5.03 -25.90 19.05
N ASP A 69 -6.16 -25.35 18.61
CA ASP A 69 -6.36 -23.90 18.64
C ASP A 69 -6.36 -23.36 20.07
N LYS A 70 -7.00 -24.08 21.00
CA LYS A 70 -6.99 -23.71 22.42
C LYS A 70 -5.58 -23.75 23.00
N GLU A 71 -4.82 -24.83 22.78
CA GLU A 71 -3.43 -24.96 23.25
C GLU A 71 -2.54 -23.84 22.71
N ARG A 72 -2.69 -23.49 21.44
CA ARG A 72 -2.00 -22.35 20.82
C ARG A 72 -2.40 -21.03 21.48
N LEU A 73 -3.69 -20.81 21.71
CA LEU A 73 -4.19 -19.60 22.37
C LEU A 73 -3.68 -19.49 23.81
N ASP A 74 -3.75 -20.57 24.58
CA ASP A 74 -3.30 -20.61 25.98
C ASP A 74 -1.79 -20.40 26.07
N THR A 75 -1.01 -21.01 25.17
CA THR A 75 0.45 -20.82 25.08
C THR A 75 0.81 -19.39 24.70
N THR A 76 0.05 -18.76 23.79
CA THR A 76 0.31 -17.39 23.34
C THR A 76 -0.34 -16.31 24.21
N ALA A 77 -1.24 -16.67 25.12
CA ALA A 77 -1.94 -15.74 26.00
C ALA A 77 -1.03 -14.82 26.83
N PRO A 78 0.04 -15.33 27.51
CA PRO A 78 0.94 -14.45 28.27
C PRO A 78 1.67 -13.47 27.35
N LEU A 79 2.19 -13.95 26.20
CA LEU A 79 2.87 -13.11 25.22
C LEU A 79 1.95 -12.04 24.61
N ARG A 80 0.70 -12.39 24.31
CA ARG A 80 -0.30 -11.43 23.80
C ARG A 80 -0.59 -10.36 24.85
N THR A 81 -0.71 -10.75 26.11
CA THR A 81 -0.94 -9.81 27.21
C THR A 81 0.23 -8.84 27.36
N GLU A 82 1.46 -9.33 27.25
CA GLU A 82 2.67 -8.50 27.26
C GLU A 82 2.71 -7.54 26.07
N VAL A 83 2.48 -8.04 24.85
CA VAL A 83 2.40 -7.23 23.63
C VAL A 83 1.32 -6.16 23.75
N ASP A 84 0.15 -6.50 24.28
CA ASP A 84 -0.95 -5.54 24.49
C ASP A 84 -0.57 -4.47 25.50
N ASN A 85 0.14 -4.83 26.58
CA ASN A 85 0.61 -3.88 27.57
C ASN A 85 1.68 -2.94 26.98
N ILE A 86 2.62 -3.47 26.19
CA ILE A 86 3.60 -2.67 25.46
C ILE A 86 2.89 -1.73 24.48
N ASN A 87 1.99 -2.25 23.66
CA ASN A 87 1.21 -1.45 22.71
C ASN A 87 0.43 -0.34 23.41
N LYS A 88 -0.21 -0.63 24.55
CA LYS A 88 -0.87 0.38 25.38
C LYS A 88 0.10 1.46 25.84
N ALA A 89 1.27 1.08 26.37
CA ALA A 89 2.29 2.03 26.80
C ALA A 89 2.77 2.94 25.65
N TYR A 90 3.00 2.39 24.45
CA TYR A 90 3.38 3.19 23.29
C TYR A 90 2.23 4.01 22.71
N SER A 91 0.99 3.53 22.83
CA SER A 91 -0.21 4.24 22.37
C SER A 91 -0.50 5.52 23.15
N THR A 92 0.00 5.65 24.37
CA THR A 92 -0.14 6.89 25.16
C THR A 92 0.88 7.94 24.73
N ILE A 93 2.10 7.53 24.35
CA ILE A 93 3.19 8.45 24.01
C ILE A 93 3.22 8.86 22.52
N LYS A 94 2.88 7.95 21.61
CA LYS A 94 2.89 8.20 20.16
C LYS A 94 2.02 9.40 19.74
N PRO A 95 0.82 9.62 20.31
CA PRO A 95 -0.01 10.77 19.95
C PRO A 95 0.63 12.14 20.21
N TYR A 96 1.56 12.26 21.17
CA TYR A 96 2.28 13.52 21.39
C TYR A 96 3.21 13.84 20.22
N LEU A 97 3.90 12.83 19.67
CA LEU A 97 4.73 12.98 18.48
C LEU A 97 3.88 13.24 17.23
N ASP A 98 2.77 12.51 17.06
CA ASP A 98 1.86 12.72 15.93
C ASP A 98 1.29 14.14 15.92
N LYS A 99 0.84 14.64 17.09
CA LYS A 99 0.34 16.01 17.23
C LYS A 99 1.43 17.06 17.02
N SER A 100 2.64 16.83 17.54
CA SER A 100 3.78 17.73 17.34
C SER A 100 4.17 17.81 15.87
N LEU A 101 4.26 16.66 15.19
CA LEU A 101 4.54 16.58 13.76
C LEU A 101 3.46 17.29 12.94
N ALA A 102 2.18 17.07 13.27
CA ALA A 102 1.08 17.75 12.60
C ALA A 102 1.18 19.28 12.73
N ARG A 103 1.48 19.80 13.93
CA ARG A 103 1.69 21.23 14.15
C ARG A 103 2.88 21.79 13.35
N MET A 104 4.01 21.08 13.36
CA MET A 104 5.19 21.49 12.60
C MET A 104 4.92 21.51 11.09
N ARG A 105 4.17 20.53 10.57
CA ARG A 105 3.73 20.53 9.16
C ARG A 105 2.85 21.74 8.84
N THR A 106 1.84 22.01 9.66
CA THR A 106 0.98 23.20 9.47
C THR A 106 1.76 24.50 9.46
N MET A 107 2.83 24.61 10.25
CA MET A 107 3.71 25.79 10.26
C MET A 107 4.63 25.85 9.03
N LEU A 108 5.14 24.71 8.56
CA LEU A 108 6.06 24.62 7.44
C LEU A 108 5.36 24.76 6.08
N ASP A 109 4.12 24.29 5.96
CA ASP A 109 3.36 24.23 4.71
C ASP A 109 3.24 25.60 4.01
N PRO A 110 2.89 26.73 4.68
CA PRO A 110 2.82 28.03 4.02
C PRO A 110 4.16 28.50 3.48
N TRP A 111 5.26 28.19 4.18
CA TRP A 111 6.61 28.56 3.75
C TRP A 111 7.01 27.79 2.49
N VAL A 112 6.80 26.48 2.45
CA VAL A 112 7.10 25.65 1.27
C VAL A 112 6.25 26.09 0.08
N LYS A 113 4.95 26.35 0.28
CA LYS A 113 4.06 26.87 -0.77
C LYS A 113 4.50 28.24 -1.31
N ARG A 114 5.03 29.11 -0.45
CA ARG A 114 5.60 30.40 -0.88
C ARG A 114 6.81 30.19 -1.78
N LEU A 115 7.74 29.30 -1.41
CA LEU A 115 8.89 28.97 -2.24
C LEU A 115 8.47 28.37 -3.59
N GLU A 116 7.45 27.51 -3.61
CA GLU A 116 6.91 26.97 -4.87
C GLU A 116 6.30 28.06 -5.75
N ARG A 117 5.54 28.99 -5.16
CA ARG A 117 4.98 30.11 -5.91
C ARG A 117 6.09 31.01 -6.47
N GLU A 118 7.10 31.32 -5.68
CA GLU A 118 8.27 32.10 -6.13
C GLU A 118 9.04 31.39 -7.24
N GLN A 119 9.12 30.06 -7.23
CA GLN A 119 9.70 29.31 -8.33
C GLN A 119 8.81 29.35 -9.57
N GLN A 120 7.50 29.16 -9.42
CA GLN A 120 6.55 29.22 -10.54
C GLN A 120 6.54 30.60 -11.20
N GLU A 121 6.63 31.67 -10.41
CA GLU A 121 6.73 33.04 -10.90
C GLU A 121 8.05 33.27 -11.66
N ARG A 122 9.18 32.77 -11.14
CA ARG A 122 10.48 32.82 -11.82
C ARG A 122 10.49 32.00 -13.11
N GLU A 123 9.92 30.80 -13.09
CA GLU A 123 9.80 29.95 -14.27
C GLU A 123 8.89 30.60 -15.33
N ALA A 124 7.76 31.18 -14.93
CA ALA A 124 6.88 31.89 -15.84
C ALA A 124 7.55 33.15 -16.43
N ALA A 125 8.34 33.88 -15.64
CA ALA A 125 9.11 35.01 -16.13
C ALA A 125 10.18 34.58 -17.15
N ALA A 126 10.99 33.57 -16.82
CA ALA A 126 12.02 33.05 -17.71
C ALA A 126 11.45 32.47 -19.01
N ARG A 127 10.28 31.79 -18.95
CA ARG A 127 9.59 31.31 -20.15
C ARG A 127 9.10 32.45 -21.03
N ARG A 128 8.56 33.54 -20.45
CA ARG A 128 8.14 34.72 -21.22
C ARG A 128 9.32 35.43 -21.88
N GLU A 129 10.44 35.53 -21.17
CA GLU A 129 11.68 36.12 -21.70
C GLU A 129 12.25 35.27 -22.83
N ALA A 130 12.33 33.95 -22.66
CA ALA A 130 12.76 33.03 -23.71
C ALA A 130 11.86 33.10 -24.95
N GLU A 131 10.54 33.23 -24.75
CA GLU A 131 9.60 33.40 -25.87
C GLU A 131 9.78 34.75 -26.58
N ALA A 132 9.96 35.85 -25.83
CA ALA A 132 10.24 37.16 -26.41
C ALA A 132 11.53 37.15 -27.23
N LYS A 133 12.61 36.55 -26.69
CA LYS A 133 13.89 36.43 -27.38
C LYS A 133 13.83 35.54 -28.61
N ARG A 134 13.05 34.46 -28.57
CA ARG A 134 12.78 33.63 -29.76
C ARG A 134 12.11 34.45 -30.87
N LEU A 135 11.08 35.24 -30.52
CA LEU A 135 10.39 36.09 -31.50
C LEU A 135 11.32 37.18 -32.08
N GLU A 136 12.17 37.80 -31.24
CA GLU A 136 13.21 38.75 -31.70
C GLU A 136 14.20 38.10 -32.67
N ALA A 137 14.65 36.88 -32.40
CA ALA A 137 15.53 36.13 -33.28
C ALA A 137 14.87 35.77 -34.61
N GLU A 138 13.61 35.33 -34.58
CA GLU A 138 12.81 35.04 -35.80
C GLU A 138 12.65 36.29 -36.68
N GLU A 139 12.40 37.46 -36.08
CA GLU A 139 12.31 38.72 -36.82
C GLU A 139 13.66 39.17 -37.38
N ALA A 140 14.75 39.03 -36.62
CA ALA A 140 16.10 39.38 -37.08
C ALA A 140 16.54 38.48 -38.24
N ALA A 141 16.28 37.18 -38.16
CA ALA A 141 16.53 36.23 -39.25
C ALA A 141 15.71 36.56 -40.50
N ARG A 142 14.42 36.92 -40.35
CA ARG A 142 13.59 37.36 -41.48
C ARG A 142 14.16 38.62 -42.14
N LYS A 143 14.57 39.62 -41.35
CA LYS A 143 15.19 40.85 -41.87
C LYS A 143 16.51 40.58 -42.58
N ALA A 144 17.33 39.67 -42.08
CA ALA A 144 18.57 39.26 -42.73
C ALA A 144 18.32 38.55 -44.07
N ALA A 145 17.27 37.74 -44.18
CA ALA A 145 16.89 37.07 -45.42
C ALA A 145 16.30 38.02 -46.48
N GLU A 146 15.63 39.10 -46.07
CA GLU A 146 14.93 40.03 -46.97
C GLU A 146 15.81 41.19 -47.51
N ASN A 147 16.96 41.49 -46.88
CA ASN A 147 17.75 42.69 -47.20
C ASN A 147 18.91 42.45 -48.20
N THR A 148 18.94 43.23 -49.30
CA THR A 148 20.04 43.24 -50.29
C THR A 148 21.12 44.31 -50.05
N GLY A 149 20.96 45.17 -49.02
CA GLY A 149 21.88 46.29 -48.74
C GLY A 149 22.92 45.97 -47.67
N ASP A 150 22.51 45.96 -46.40
CA ASP A 150 23.39 45.78 -45.23
C ASP A 150 23.52 44.32 -44.80
N VAL A 151 23.96 43.45 -45.72
CA VAL A 151 23.99 41.98 -45.54
C VAL A 151 24.75 41.56 -44.26
N ILE A 152 25.97 42.07 -44.08
CA ILE A 152 26.84 41.71 -42.94
C ILE A 152 26.26 42.17 -41.61
N GLN A 153 25.69 43.38 -41.53
CA GLN A 153 25.13 43.89 -40.27
C GLN A 153 23.87 43.13 -39.86
N ASN A 154 23.03 42.75 -40.83
CA ASN A 154 21.84 41.96 -40.56
C ASN A 154 22.18 40.51 -40.18
N GLU A 155 23.23 39.93 -40.78
CA GLU A 155 23.73 38.59 -40.43
C GLU A 155 24.27 38.55 -38.99
N VAL A 156 25.11 39.51 -38.60
CA VAL A 156 25.61 39.64 -37.21
C VAL A 156 24.48 39.89 -36.21
N ALA A 157 23.47 40.70 -36.58
CA ALA A 157 22.31 40.93 -35.72
C ALA A 157 21.45 39.67 -35.55
N ALA A 158 21.28 38.88 -36.61
CA ALA A 158 20.56 37.60 -36.55
C ALA A 158 21.32 36.56 -35.72
N GLU A 159 22.64 36.46 -35.87
CA GLU A 159 23.49 35.57 -35.06
C GLU A 159 23.44 35.95 -33.57
N SER A 160 23.55 37.24 -33.25
CA SER A 160 23.47 37.73 -31.86
C SER A 160 22.09 37.45 -31.25
N ALA A 161 21.00 37.71 -31.99
CA ALA A 161 19.65 37.45 -31.51
C ALA A 161 19.39 35.95 -31.31
N GLN A 162 19.91 35.10 -32.20
CA GLN A 162 19.83 33.65 -32.07
C GLN A 162 20.59 33.15 -30.83
N GLN A 163 21.80 33.66 -30.57
CA GLN A 163 22.57 33.31 -29.38
C GLN A 163 21.84 33.72 -28.09
N GLU A 164 21.27 34.93 -28.04
CA GLU A 164 20.47 35.39 -26.91
C GLU A 164 19.21 34.53 -26.68
N ALA A 165 18.54 34.10 -27.75
CA ALA A 165 17.38 33.21 -27.67
C ALA A 165 17.75 31.83 -27.12
N GLU A 166 18.88 31.26 -27.57
CA GLU A 166 19.38 29.98 -27.06
C GLU A 166 19.77 30.04 -25.59
N ASP A 167 20.42 31.12 -25.16
CA ASP A 167 20.84 31.30 -23.77
C ASP A 167 19.64 31.52 -22.85
N ALA A 168 18.64 32.30 -23.29
CA ALA A 168 17.37 32.45 -22.58
C ALA A 168 16.58 31.13 -22.49
N GLU A 169 16.58 30.30 -23.53
CA GLU A 169 15.94 28.99 -23.49
C GLU A 169 16.65 28.03 -22.53
N LYS A 170 17.99 28.03 -22.51
CA LYS A 170 18.80 27.26 -21.55
C LYS A 170 18.51 27.69 -20.12
N GLU A 171 18.44 28.99 -19.86
CA GLU A 171 18.12 29.53 -18.54
C GLU A 171 16.71 29.12 -18.10
N ALA A 172 15.70 29.27 -18.97
CA ALA A 172 14.34 28.84 -18.68
C ALA A 172 14.25 27.33 -18.36
N LYS A 173 14.98 26.49 -19.11
CA LYS A 173 15.08 25.04 -18.84
C LYS A 173 15.76 24.75 -17.50
N GLN A 174 16.85 25.45 -17.19
CA GLN A 174 17.55 25.28 -15.91
C GLN A 174 16.65 25.65 -14.73
N ILE A 175 15.96 26.79 -14.82
CA ILE A 175 15.02 27.24 -13.79
C ILE A 175 13.86 26.23 -13.65
N GLY A 176 13.28 25.75 -14.74
CA GLY A 176 12.19 24.76 -14.69
C GLY A 176 12.60 23.43 -14.05
N ASN A 177 13.89 23.05 -14.13
CA ASN A 177 14.40 21.81 -13.54
C ASN A 177 14.82 21.95 -12.07
N GLN A 178 14.83 23.16 -11.49
CA GLN A 178 15.20 23.36 -10.10
C GLN A 178 14.13 22.81 -9.15
N HIS A 179 14.51 21.84 -8.32
CA HIS A 179 13.61 21.31 -7.30
C HIS A 179 13.52 22.28 -6.12
N VAL A 180 12.31 22.75 -5.82
CA VAL A 180 12.05 23.58 -4.65
C VAL A 180 11.93 22.71 -3.41
N GLY A 181 12.70 23.01 -2.37
CA GLY A 181 12.57 22.30 -1.10
C GLY A 181 13.39 22.94 0.01
N VAL A 182 13.00 22.64 1.25
CA VAL A 182 13.69 23.12 2.45
C VAL A 182 14.58 22.01 2.97
N MET A 183 15.89 22.27 3.06
CA MET A 183 16.85 21.37 3.69
C MET A 183 17.04 21.76 5.16
N GLY A 184 16.74 20.85 6.07
CA GLY A 184 17.05 21.04 7.49
C GLY A 184 18.49 20.62 7.79
N GLN A 185 19.10 21.20 8.82
CA GLN A 185 20.48 20.92 9.25
C GLN A 185 20.72 19.43 9.57
N TYR A 186 19.68 18.72 10.01
CA TYR A 186 19.73 17.29 10.35
C TYR A 186 19.07 16.41 9.29
N SER A 187 18.68 16.96 8.15
CA SER A 187 18.02 16.21 7.06
C SER A 187 18.98 15.98 5.91
N THR A 188 19.05 14.74 5.44
CA THR A 188 19.80 14.38 4.22
C THR A 188 19.01 14.63 2.94
N ARG A 189 17.73 14.98 3.04
CA ARG A 189 16.84 15.22 1.90
C ARG A 189 16.03 16.51 2.07
N PRO A 190 15.85 17.31 1.01
CA PRO A 190 14.98 18.47 1.06
C PRO A 190 13.52 18.03 1.23
N THR A 191 12.79 18.75 2.08
CA THR A 191 11.33 18.61 2.21
C THR A 191 10.67 19.49 1.17
N GLY A 192 10.00 18.87 0.21
CA GLY A 192 9.18 19.53 -0.81
C GLY A 192 7.77 18.97 -0.81
N THR A 193 6.87 19.65 -1.48
CA THR A 193 5.49 19.23 -1.68
C THR A 193 5.40 18.22 -2.82
N ARG A 194 4.49 17.25 -2.70
CA ARG A 194 4.21 16.27 -3.76
C ARG A 194 2.83 16.54 -4.32
N GLY A 195 2.76 16.84 -5.62
CA GLY A 195 1.49 16.87 -6.35
C GLY A 195 0.88 15.47 -6.39
N THR A 196 -0.34 15.32 -5.90
CA THR A 196 -1.13 14.10 -6.07
C THR A 196 -2.40 14.44 -6.83
N TRP A 197 -2.60 13.80 -7.98
CA TRP A 197 -3.85 13.92 -8.73
C TRP A 197 -4.94 13.17 -7.97
N LYS A 198 -6.01 13.88 -7.60
CA LYS A 198 -7.18 13.30 -6.93
C LYS A 198 -8.40 13.54 -7.81
N ALA A 199 -9.13 12.47 -8.10
CA ALA A 199 -10.43 12.56 -8.77
C ALA A 199 -11.54 12.72 -7.73
N ARG A 200 -12.48 13.63 -7.98
CA ARG A 200 -13.74 13.77 -7.24
C ARG A 200 -14.88 13.42 -8.18
N ILE A 201 -15.79 12.56 -7.75
CA ILE A 201 -16.99 12.25 -8.53
C ILE A 201 -17.86 13.51 -8.57
N THR A 202 -18.15 13.98 -9.78
CA THR A 202 -19.06 15.10 -10.04
C THR A 202 -20.44 14.62 -10.48
N ASP A 203 -20.46 13.52 -11.23
CA ASP A 203 -21.65 12.88 -11.79
C ASP A 203 -21.44 11.35 -11.66
N ILE A 204 -22.31 10.70 -10.88
CA ILE A 204 -22.17 9.29 -10.54
C ILE A 204 -22.46 8.39 -11.74
N ASP A 205 -23.42 8.75 -12.58
CA ASP A 205 -23.84 7.93 -13.72
C ASP A 205 -22.75 7.93 -14.79
N LYS A 206 -22.14 9.09 -15.05
CA LYS A 206 -20.98 9.19 -15.94
C LYS A 206 -19.77 8.46 -15.40
N ALA A 207 -19.49 8.59 -14.09
CA ALA A 207 -18.38 7.87 -13.46
C ALA A 207 -18.57 6.36 -13.54
N PHE A 208 -19.78 5.87 -13.24
CA PHE A 208 -20.10 4.45 -13.31
C PHE A 208 -20.03 3.91 -14.74
N ASN A 209 -20.57 4.64 -15.72
CA ASN A 209 -20.45 4.26 -17.13
C ASN A 209 -18.99 4.23 -17.61
N TYR A 210 -18.15 5.18 -17.17
CA TYR A 210 -16.72 5.18 -17.50
C TYR A 210 -15.99 3.96 -16.91
N TYR A 211 -16.33 3.53 -15.70
CA TYR A 211 -15.71 2.40 -15.02
C TYR A 211 -16.43 1.06 -15.24
N ARG A 212 -17.48 0.99 -16.07
CA ARG A 212 -18.34 -0.18 -16.23
C ARG A 212 -17.56 -1.46 -16.56
N ASP A 213 -16.58 -1.36 -17.45
CA ASP A 213 -15.80 -2.51 -17.93
C ASP A 213 -14.62 -2.85 -17.00
N ASN A 214 -14.47 -2.16 -15.87
CA ASN A 214 -13.42 -2.46 -14.91
C ASN A 214 -13.79 -3.70 -14.09
N PRO A 215 -12.95 -4.77 -14.05
CA PRO A 215 -13.23 -5.99 -13.31
C PRO A 215 -13.59 -5.78 -11.84
N LYS A 216 -13.00 -4.75 -11.21
CA LYS A 216 -13.26 -4.41 -9.81
C LYS A 216 -14.70 -3.94 -9.56
N ILE A 217 -15.33 -3.30 -10.54
CA ILE A 217 -16.73 -2.90 -10.43
C ILE A 217 -17.63 -4.14 -10.43
N ALA A 218 -17.34 -5.14 -11.26
CA ALA A 218 -18.06 -6.41 -11.25
C ALA A 218 -17.94 -7.13 -9.89
N GLU A 219 -16.75 -7.19 -9.30
CA GLU A 219 -16.53 -7.77 -7.97
C GLU A 219 -17.35 -7.06 -6.88
N ILE A 220 -17.36 -5.72 -6.89
CA ILE A 220 -18.14 -4.92 -5.94
C ILE A 220 -19.64 -5.18 -6.12
N LEU A 221 -20.13 -5.23 -7.36
CA LEU A 221 -21.53 -5.54 -7.67
C LEU A 221 -21.91 -6.95 -7.18
N VAL A 222 -21.08 -7.97 -7.42
CA VAL A 222 -21.28 -9.34 -6.91
C VAL A 222 -21.33 -9.37 -5.38
N SER A 223 -20.45 -8.62 -4.72
CA SER A 223 -20.45 -8.52 -3.25
C SER A 223 -21.76 -7.91 -2.73
N LEU A 224 -22.23 -6.83 -3.34
CA LEU A 224 -23.49 -6.17 -2.97
C LEU A 224 -24.70 -7.06 -3.26
N GLY A 225 -24.76 -7.69 -4.44
CA GLY A 225 -25.84 -8.62 -4.80
C GLY A 225 -25.88 -9.84 -3.89
N SER A 226 -24.73 -10.39 -3.50
CA SER A 226 -24.64 -11.50 -2.55
C SER A 226 -25.10 -11.10 -1.15
N GLN A 227 -24.79 -9.88 -0.71
CA GLN A 227 -25.26 -9.34 0.57
C GLN A 227 -26.79 -9.21 0.59
N ASP A 228 -27.37 -8.68 -0.49
CA ASP A 228 -28.82 -8.57 -0.67
C ASP A 228 -29.50 -9.95 -0.72
N ALA A 229 -28.89 -10.92 -1.42
CA ALA A 229 -29.38 -12.28 -1.50
C ALA A 229 -29.40 -12.98 -0.13
N ARG A 230 -28.36 -12.76 0.70
CA ARG A 230 -28.35 -13.23 2.10
C ARG A 230 -29.41 -12.55 2.96
N GLY A 231 -29.68 -11.26 2.69
CA GLY A 231 -30.77 -10.51 3.30
C GLY A 231 -32.18 -10.94 2.89
N GLY A 232 -32.30 -11.92 1.98
CA GLY A 232 -33.58 -12.51 1.57
C GLY A 232 -34.15 -11.96 0.26
N ARG A 233 -33.47 -11.04 -0.43
CA ARG A 233 -33.88 -10.60 -1.78
C ARG A 233 -33.55 -11.68 -2.80
N ARG A 234 -34.57 -12.40 -3.28
CA ARG A 234 -34.41 -13.47 -4.29
C ARG A 234 -34.53 -12.99 -5.74
N ARG A 235 -34.95 -11.75 -5.96
CA ARG A 235 -34.99 -11.10 -7.28
C ARG A 235 -34.23 -9.79 -7.20
N ILE A 236 -33.04 -9.76 -7.78
CA ILE A 236 -32.19 -8.57 -7.83
C ILE A 236 -31.95 -8.28 -9.32
N PRO A 237 -32.29 -7.09 -9.83
CA PRO A 237 -32.09 -6.77 -11.24
C PRO A 237 -30.64 -6.99 -11.67
N GLY A 238 -30.43 -7.78 -12.73
CA GLY A 238 -29.10 -8.09 -13.24
C GLY A 238 -28.32 -9.16 -12.47
N PHE A 239 -28.93 -9.85 -11.50
CA PHE A 239 -28.33 -10.98 -10.79
C PHE A 239 -29.21 -12.22 -10.83
N ASP A 240 -28.58 -13.37 -11.07
CA ASP A 240 -29.19 -14.69 -10.86
C ASP A 240 -28.87 -15.19 -9.46
N VAL A 241 -29.88 -15.26 -8.59
CA VAL A 241 -29.73 -15.73 -7.21
C VAL A 241 -30.02 -17.23 -7.13
N TYR A 242 -29.02 -18.01 -6.71
CA TYR A 242 -29.14 -19.47 -6.53
C TYR A 242 -28.77 -19.92 -5.11
N GLU A 243 -29.25 -21.10 -4.72
CA GLU A 243 -28.97 -21.72 -3.42
C GLU A 243 -27.88 -22.79 -3.58
N ASP A 244 -26.73 -22.59 -2.92
CA ASP A 244 -25.64 -23.57 -2.84
C ASP A 244 -25.67 -24.23 -1.46
N ARG A 245 -26.11 -25.50 -1.38
CA ARG A 245 -26.12 -26.28 -0.13
C ARG A 245 -24.86 -27.12 -0.04
N LYS A 246 -24.00 -26.81 0.93
CA LYS A 246 -22.81 -27.58 1.27
C LYS A 246 -22.96 -28.22 2.65
N VAL A 247 -22.41 -29.41 2.82
CA VAL A 247 -22.32 -30.06 4.13
C VAL A 247 -21.45 -29.19 5.04
N VAL A 248 -22.02 -28.75 6.17
CA VAL A 248 -21.34 -27.96 7.23
C VAL A 248 -20.80 -28.91 8.27
#